data_AF-A0A4Z0GRK5-F1
#
_entry.id   AF-A0A4Z0GRK5-F1
#
_cell.length_a   1.000
_cell.length_b   1.000
_cell.length_c   1.000
_cell.angle_alpha   90.00
_cell.angle_beta   90.00
_cell.angle_gamma   90.00
#
_symmetry.space_group_name_H-M   'P 1'
#
loop_
_entity.id
_entity.type
_entity.pdbx_description
1 polymer ?
#
loop_
_entity_poly.entity_id
_entity_poly.type
_entity_poly.pdbx_seq_one_letter_code
_entity_poly.pdbx_strand_id
1 'polypeptide(L)'
;MKKFAFYLHPKGDAIRGHSPVFFSVIVSDSVEQAAQKLSVLNQSVYCGLLKVTSNKYHVYFSKSVPDANEEFMYIVIEDPESKF
;
A
#
# COMPACT_ATOMS: atom_id res chain seq x y z
N MET A 1 -17.34 7.76 -2.62
CA MET A 1 -16.15 6.89 -2.73
C MET A 1 -14.88 7.75 -2.69
N LYS A 2 -13.78 7.25 -2.12
CA LYS A 2 -12.51 7.97 -1.94
C LYS A 2 -11.39 7.34 -2.76
N LYS A 3 -10.37 8.12 -3.11
CA LYS A 3 -9.14 7.64 -3.76
C LYS A 3 -8.05 7.45 -2.71
N PHE A 4 -7.38 6.31 -2.76
CA PHE A 4 -6.23 5.98 -1.92
C PHE A 4 -5.03 5.69 -2.80
N ALA A 5 -4.00 6.54 -2.71
CA ALA A 5 -2.75 6.38 -3.46
C ALA A 5 -1.74 5.60 -2.60
N PHE A 6 -1.36 4.41 -3.07
CA PHE A 6 -0.40 3.52 -2.44
C PHE A 6 0.99 3.75 -3.05
N TYR A 7 1.97 4.04 -2.20
CA TYR A 7 3.38 4.20 -2.55
C TYR A 7 4.18 3.14 -1.81
N LEU A 8 4.81 2.22 -2.54
CA LEU A 8 5.67 1.22 -1.92
C LEU A 8 6.85 1.94 -1.25
N HIS A 9 7.01 1.76 0.06
CA HIS A 9 8.15 2.30 0.78
C HIS A 9 9.37 1.45 0.43
N PRO A 10 10.41 2.02 -0.20
CA PRO A 10 11.64 1.27 -0.47
C PRO A 10 12.29 0.88 0.86
N LYS A 11 12.68 -0.39 1.01
CA LYS A 11 13.55 -0.86 2.10
C LYS A 11 14.91 -1.28 1.51
N GLY A 12 16.00 -0.98 2.21
CA GLY A 12 17.35 -1.48 1.90
C GLY A 12 18.02 -0.84 0.65
N ASP A 13 18.89 -1.61 0.00
CA ASP A 13 19.73 -1.18 -1.14
C ASP A 13 18.95 -0.79 -2.41
N ALA A 14 17.62 -0.94 -2.43
CA ALA A 14 16.75 -0.45 -3.50
C ALA A 14 16.89 1.06 -3.77
N ILE A 15 17.48 1.82 -2.85
CA ILE A 15 17.78 3.25 -3.01
C ILE A 15 18.94 3.50 -3.99
N ARG A 16 19.83 2.51 -4.23
CA ARG A 16 21.05 2.69 -5.04
C ARG A 16 20.86 2.50 -6.55
N GLY A 17 19.71 1.99 -6.99
CA GLY A 17 19.35 1.93 -8.40
C GLY A 17 17.85 2.05 -8.52
N HIS A 18 17.36 3.19 -9.04
CA HIS A 18 15.97 3.51 -9.34
C HIS A 18 14.96 2.45 -8.91
N SER A 19 14.63 2.39 -7.60
CA SER A 19 13.59 1.49 -7.12
C SER A 19 12.34 1.79 -7.95
N PRO A 20 11.74 0.80 -8.63
CA PRO A 20 10.46 1.03 -9.29
C PRO A 20 9.51 1.52 -8.21
N VAL A 21 9.09 2.79 -8.32
CA VAL A 21 8.09 3.36 -7.44
C VAL A 21 6.79 2.65 -7.82
N PHE A 22 6.49 1.56 -7.13
CA PHE A 22 5.21 0.89 -7.28
C PHE A 22 4.15 1.81 -6.69
N PHE A 23 3.41 2.42 -7.60
CA PHE A 23 2.31 3.34 -7.35
C PHE A 23 1.02 2.70 -7.84
N SER A 24 -0.02 2.70 -7.01
CA SER A 24 -1.35 2.27 -7.38
C SER A 24 -2.40 3.18 -6.74
N VAL A 25 -3.47 3.47 -7.46
CA VAL A 25 -4.63 4.21 -6.93
C VAL A 25 -5.80 3.27 -6.86
N ILE A 26 -6.34 3.10 -5.65
CA ILE A 26 -7.50 2.26 -5.41
C ILE A 26 -8.67 3.15 -4.97
N VAL A 27 -9.81 2.99 -5.62
CA VAL A 27 -11.06 3.67 -5.25
C VAL A 27 -11.87 2.77 -4.32
N SER A 28 -12.19 3.25 -3.12
CA SER A 28 -12.97 2.51 -2.12
C SER A 28 -13.63 3.44 -1.11
N ASP A 29 -14.46 2.89 -0.22
CA ASP A 29 -15.11 3.67 0.83
C ASP A 29 -14.21 3.88 2.05
N SER A 30 -13.29 2.95 2.32
CA SER A 30 -12.29 3.05 3.37
C SER A 30 -10.91 2.56 2.92
N VAL A 31 -9.89 2.93 3.70
CA VAL A 31 -8.50 2.50 3.45
C VAL A 31 -8.32 0.99 3.66
N GLU A 32 -9.06 0.38 4.58
CA GLU A 32 -9.04 -1.07 4.81
C GLU A 32 -9.58 -1.84 3.60
N GLN A 33 -10.71 -1.38 3.04
CA GLN A 33 -11.23 -1.96 1.80
C GLN A 33 -10.27 -1.76 0.63
N ALA A 34 -9.64 -0.59 0.54
CA ALA A 34 -8.64 -0.33 -0.50
C ALA A 34 -7.41 -1.26 -0.35
N ALA A 35 -6.96 -1.51 0.88
CA ALA A 35 -5.88 -2.45 1.18
C ALA A 35 -6.25 -3.89 0.82
N GLN A 36 -7.47 -4.34 1.14
CA GLN A 36 -7.96 -5.66 0.75
C GLN A 36 -8.02 -5.83 -0.78
N LYS A 37 -8.52 -4.82 -1.50
CA LYS A 37 -8.50 -4.84 -2.99
C LYS A 37 -7.09 -4.96 -3.54
N LEU A 38 -6.15 -4.17 -2.99
CA LEU A 38 -4.76 -4.24 -3.40
C LEU A 38 -4.11 -5.59 -3.07
N SER A 39 -4.47 -6.21 -1.95
CA SER A 39 -3.92 -7.52 -1.55
C SER A 39 -4.25 -8.59 -2.58
N VAL A 40 -5.48 -8.59 -3.10
CA VAL A 40 -5.93 -9.48 -4.17
C VAL A 40 -5.16 -9.21 -5.47
N LEU A 41 -5.05 -7.94 -5.88
CA LEU A 41 -4.35 -7.55 -7.11
C LEU A 41 -2.87 -7.97 -7.10
N ASN A 42 -2.20 -7.83 -5.96
CA ASN A 42 -0.76 -8.12 -5.82
C ASN A 42 -0.46 -9.57 -5.42
N GLN A 43 -1.49 -10.41 -5.23
CA GLN A 43 -1.38 -11.76 -4.69
C GLN A 43 -0.57 -11.77 -3.38
N SER A 44 -1.02 -10.96 -2.43
CA SER A 44 -0.39 -10.75 -1.13
C SER A 44 -1.43 -10.81 -0.01
N VAL A 45 -0.97 -11.01 1.22
CA VAL A 45 -1.80 -11.01 2.42
C VAL A 45 -1.75 -9.62 3.03
N TYR A 46 -2.92 -9.01 3.29
CA TYR A 46 -3.02 -7.78 4.06
C TYR A 46 -2.81 -8.08 5.56
N CYS A 47 -1.78 -7.51 6.15
CA CYS A 47 -1.37 -7.82 7.53
C CYS A 47 -1.85 -6.79 8.55
N GLY A 48 -2.05 -5.53 8.14
CA GLY A 48 -2.50 -4.50 9.06
C GLY A 48 -2.27 -3.09 8.54
N LEU A 49 -2.81 -2.13 9.30
CA LEU A 49 -2.82 -0.71 8.97
C LEU A 49 -2.52 0.13 10.21
N LEU A 50 -1.68 1.14 10.03
CA LEU A 50 -1.38 2.15 11.03
C LEU A 50 -1.74 3.53 10.49
N LYS A 51 -2.62 4.26 11.18
CA LYS A 51 -2.94 5.65 10.84
C LYS A 51 -1.81 6.57 11.34
N VAL A 52 -1.24 7.36 10.43
CA VAL A 52 -0.11 8.27 10.72
C VAL A 52 -0.60 9.70 10.89
N THR A 53 -1.46 10.17 9.99
CA THR A 53 -2.13 11.47 10.08
C THR A 53 -3.61 11.31 9.74
N SER A 54 -4.36 12.42 9.62
CA SER A 54 -5.76 12.41 9.20
C SER A 54 -5.98 11.74 7.84
N ASN A 55 -5.02 11.86 6.91
CA ASN A 55 -5.11 11.38 5.52
C ASN A 55 -3.93 10.48 5.10
N LYS A 56 -3.05 10.10 6.02
CA LYS A 56 -1.88 9.25 5.74
C LYS A 56 -1.90 7.98 6.59
N TYR A 57 -1.59 6.86 5.95
CA TYR A 57 -1.58 5.54 6.56
C TYR A 57 -0.31 4.78 6.15
N HIS A 58 0.14 3.88 7.01
CA HIS A 58 1.05 2.80 6.62
C HIS A 58 0.27 1.51 6.55
N VAL A 59 0.44 0.77 5.45
CA VAL A 59 -0.29 -0.47 5.18
C VAL A 59 0.72 -1.58 4.91
N TYR A 60 0.57 -2.67 5.64
CA TYR A 60 1.53 -3.76 5.65
C TYR A 60 0.97 -4.97 4.92
N PHE A 61 1.82 -5.59 4.10
CA PHE A 61 1.49 -6.81 3.36
C PHE A 61 2.61 -7.82 3.50
N SER A 62 2.27 -9.09 3.40
CA SER A 62 3.24 -10.17 3.24
C SER A 62 2.99 -10.96 1.96
N LYS A 63 4.06 -11.47 1.35
CA LYS A 63 3.98 -12.39 0.22
C LYS A 63 4.93 -13.55 0.47
N SER A 64 4.41 -14.77 0.41
CA SER A 64 5.25 -15.96 0.41
C SER A 64 5.92 -16.08 -0.96
N VAL A 65 7.25 -16.10 -0.95
CA VAL A 65 8.08 -16.45 -2.09
C VAL A 65 8.74 -17.80 -1.80
N PRO A 66 9.22 -18.56 -2.82
CA PRO A 66 9.66 -19.94 -2.63
C PRO A 66 10.62 -20.20 -1.46
N ASP A 67 11.47 -19.21 -1.13
CA ASP A 67 12.52 -19.36 -0.12
C ASP A 67 12.38 -18.39 1.08
N ALA A 68 11.37 -17.52 1.10
CA ALA A 68 11.21 -16.49 2.15
C ALA A 68 9.77 -15.94 2.26
N ASN A 69 9.48 -15.24 3.35
CA ASN A 69 8.34 -14.34 3.42
C ASN A 69 8.84 -12.90 3.25
N GLU A 70 8.39 -12.22 2.20
CA GLU A 70 8.69 -10.82 1.99
C GLU A 70 7.60 -9.94 2.61
N GLU A 71 8.03 -8.95 3.39
CA GLU A 71 7.14 -7.97 4.01
C GLU A 71 7.27 -6.59 3.36
N PHE A 72 6.15 -6.07 2.89
CA PHE A 72 6.06 -4.77 2.23
C PHE A 72 5.30 -3.78 3.10
N MET A 73 5.71 -2.52 3.03
CA MET A 73 4.97 -1.42 3.62
C MET A 73 4.66 -0.42 2.52
N TYR A 74 3.38 -0.09 2.37
CA TYR A 74 2.94 1.01 1.54
C TYR A 74 2.63 2.23 2.41
N ILE A 75 3.12 3.39 2.00
CA ILE A 75 2.57 4.67 2.44
C ILE A 75 1.31 4.91 1.62
N VAL A 76 0.19 5.17 2.28
CA VAL A 76 -1.09 5.40 1.62
C VAL A 76 -1.59 6.79 1.94
N ILE A 77 -1.93 7.55 0.91
CA ILE A 77 -2.50 8.90 1.01
C ILE A 77 -3.96 8.85 0.55
N GLU A 78 -4.86 9.25 1.43
CA GLU A 78 -6.26 9.52 1.11
C GLU A 78 -6.35 10.90 0.43
N ASP A 79 -6.92 10.94 -0.77
CA ASP A 79 -7.20 12.20 -1.48
C ASP A 79 -8.43 12.89 -0.86
N PRO A 80 -8.24 14.03 -0.17
CA PRO A 80 -9.33 14.72 0.53
C PRO A 80 -10.33 15.38 -0.42
N GLU A 81 -9.98 15.60 -1.69
CA GLU A 81 -10.82 16.27 -2.68
C GLU A 81 -11.62 15.28 -3.54
N SER A 82 -11.51 13.98 -3.26
CA SER A 82 -12.19 12.93 -4.02
C SER A 82 -13.71 12.97 -3.82
N LYS A 83 -14.39 13.89 -4.52
CA LYS A 83 -15.83 13.91 -4.72
C LYS A 83 -16.15 13.08 -5.96
N PHE A 84 -16.74 11.91 -5.76
CA PHE A 84 -17.47 11.17 -6.78
C PHE A 84 -18.95 11.45 -6.59
#